data_AF-A0A8X6JV32-F1
#
_entry.id   AF-A0A8X6JV32-F1
#
_cell.length_a   1.000
_cell.length_b   1.000
_cell.length_c   1.000
_cell.angle_alpha   90.00
_cell.angle_beta   90.00
_cell.angle_gamma   90.00
#
_symmetry.space_group_name_H-M   'P 1'
#
loop_
_entity.id
_entity.type
_entity.pdbx_description
1 polymer ?
#
loop_
_entity_poly.entity_id
_entity_poly.type
_entity_poly.pdbx_seq_one_letter_code
_entity_poly.pdbx_strand_id
1 'polypeptide(L)'
;MEINVKWIALGILCFKISLVACFYPEYMVEDLCKYGNETIIYETSSDGIGTLKVTTHPPYKPNKNCTIIIKPPSDRGIVLSVRKVDFRERRFFCLDYLKVFHSDLFTSPSTICRFQFDLEEKVSFYQKGPLTLVYHTEGGELSFEEGFTLTFTVVSEDLQDCIKDDVFMCDNGRCISKELICDGRNNCGDRSEESHAVCGKNINFKFLSSVLVFYSIFSVPVNWNFHQNCSVL
;
A
#
# COMPACT_ATOMS: atom_id res chain seq x y z
N MET A 1 -63.70 -15.36 23.73
CA MET A 1 -62.98 -16.11 22.69
C MET A 1 -61.71 -15.34 22.39
N GLU A 2 -60.66 -15.71 23.10
CA GLU A 2 -59.29 -15.24 22.88
C GLU A 2 -58.74 -15.94 21.64
N ILE A 3 -58.09 -15.19 20.74
CA ILE A 3 -57.21 -15.78 19.73
C ILE A 3 -55.84 -15.16 19.92
N ASN A 4 -54.92 -16.05 20.30
CA ASN A 4 -53.54 -15.84 20.67
C ASN A 4 -52.70 -15.98 19.39
N VAL A 5 -51.95 -14.95 18.98
CA VAL A 5 -51.00 -15.08 17.87
C VAL A 5 -49.59 -14.87 18.42
N LYS A 6 -48.87 -16.01 18.52
CA LYS A 6 -47.48 -16.12 18.96
C LYS A 6 -46.54 -15.33 18.04
N TRP A 7 -45.61 -14.63 18.66
CA TRP A 7 -44.44 -14.01 18.06
C TRP A 7 -43.59 -15.08 17.34
N ILE A 8 -43.49 -14.99 16.01
CA ILE A 8 -42.41 -15.66 15.27
C ILE A 8 -41.27 -14.65 15.18
N ALA A 9 -40.30 -14.81 16.09
CA ALA A 9 -39.00 -14.18 15.96
C ALA A 9 -38.28 -14.80 14.77
N LEU A 10 -38.38 -14.17 13.60
CA LEU A 10 -37.45 -14.42 12.50
C LEU A 10 -36.12 -13.78 12.91
N GLY A 11 -35.27 -14.60 13.55
CA GLY A 11 -33.88 -14.27 13.78
C GLY A 11 -33.21 -14.00 12.44
N ILE A 12 -33.07 -12.73 12.09
CA ILE A 12 -32.12 -12.29 11.08
C ILE A 12 -30.74 -12.57 11.68
N LEU A 13 -30.21 -13.75 11.38
CA LEU A 13 -28.78 -13.99 11.51
C LEU A 13 -28.11 -13.06 10.48
N CYS A 14 -27.83 -11.83 10.90
CA CYS A 14 -26.81 -11.02 10.23
C CYS A 14 -25.50 -11.76 10.44
N PHE A 15 -25.19 -12.70 9.54
CA PHE A 15 -23.81 -13.09 9.32
C PHE A 15 -23.09 -11.80 8.89
N LYS A 16 -22.36 -11.19 9.83
CA LYS A 16 -21.30 -10.26 9.50
C LYS A 16 -20.29 -11.07 8.69
N ILE A 17 -20.44 -11.06 7.36
CA ILE A 17 -19.34 -11.45 6.48
C ILE A 17 -18.35 -10.31 6.59
N SER A 18 -17.40 -10.45 7.53
CA SER A 18 -16.25 -9.56 7.61
C SER A 18 -15.34 -9.95 6.45
N LEU A 19 -15.47 -9.25 5.32
CA LEU A 19 -14.46 -9.25 4.27
C LEU A 19 -13.25 -8.52 4.84
N VAL A 20 -12.31 -9.25 5.44
CA VAL A 20 -11.04 -8.67 5.87
C VAL A 20 -10.19 -8.53 4.61
N ALA A 21 -10.25 -7.35 3.99
CA ALA A 21 -9.23 -6.90 3.06
C ALA A 21 -8.06 -6.36 3.90
N CYS A 22 -6.82 -6.65 3.51
CA CYS A 22 -5.64 -6.02 4.10
C CYS A 22 -5.80 -4.49 3.99
N PHE A 23 -6.01 -3.83 5.13
CA PHE A 23 -6.25 -2.40 5.17
C PHE A 23 -4.94 -1.68 5.48
N TYR A 24 -4.45 -0.92 4.52
CA TYR A 24 -3.31 -0.03 4.72
C TYR A 24 -3.84 1.28 5.32
N PRO A 25 -3.41 1.67 6.53
CA PRO A 25 -3.77 2.96 7.06
C PRO A 25 -3.23 4.06 6.13
N GLU A 26 -4.09 5.02 5.81
CA GLU A 26 -3.73 6.15 4.96
C GLU A 26 -3.34 7.36 5.80
N TYR A 27 -2.24 8.00 5.43
CA TYR A 27 -1.69 9.17 6.10
C TYR A 27 -1.56 10.31 5.09
N MET A 28 -2.08 11.48 5.46
CA MET A 28 -2.12 12.66 4.59
C MET A 28 -1.01 13.63 4.99
N VAL A 29 -0.09 13.89 4.08
CA VAL A 29 1.10 14.71 4.37
C VAL A 29 0.73 16.16 4.63
N GLU A 30 -0.19 16.73 3.86
CA GLU A 30 -0.60 18.14 4.02
C GLU A 30 -1.36 18.44 5.31
N ASP A 31 -1.97 17.43 5.94
CA ASP A 31 -2.64 17.60 7.22
C ASP A 31 -1.63 17.96 8.33
N LEU A 32 -0.37 17.54 8.17
CA LEU A 32 0.74 17.81 9.09
C LEU A 32 1.72 18.88 8.54
N CYS A 33 1.88 18.98 7.22
CA CYS A 33 2.71 19.96 6.52
C CYS A 33 1.91 21.25 6.20
N LYS A 34 1.52 22.02 7.22
CA LYS A 34 0.58 23.15 7.07
C LYS A 34 1.26 24.43 6.58
N TYR A 35 2.45 24.74 7.08
CA TYR A 35 3.23 25.94 6.82
C TYR A 35 4.33 25.72 5.79
N GLY A 36 4.69 24.47 5.51
CA GLY A 36 5.62 24.11 4.44
C GLY A 36 7.08 24.00 4.88
N ASN A 37 7.37 23.86 6.17
CA ASN A 37 8.73 23.68 6.69
C ASN A 37 8.79 22.68 7.86
N GLU A 38 7.72 21.93 8.07
CA GLU A 38 7.60 20.99 9.16
C GLU A 38 8.44 19.73 8.93
N THR A 39 8.88 19.14 10.04
CA THR A 39 9.41 17.78 10.07
C THR A 39 8.36 16.87 10.69
N ILE A 40 7.87 15.92 9.89
CA ILE A 40 6.84 14.96 10.25
C ILE A 40 7.53 13.64 10.58
N ILE A 41 7.19 13.05 11.73
CA ILE A 41 7.76 11.78 12.17
C ILE A 41 6.62 10.76 12.30
N TYR A 42 6.72 9.67 11.55
CA TYR A 42 5.83 8.52 11.67
C TYR A 42 6.58 7.38 12.36
N GLU A 43 6.21 7.08 13.60
CA GLU A 43 6.71 5.91 14.31
C GLU A 43 5.83 4.71 13.99
N THR A 44 6.46 3.60 13.63
CA THR A 44 5.76 2.38 13.19
C THR A 44 5.95 1.24 14.19
N SER A 45 5.01 0.28 14.18
CA SER A 45 5.16 -1.00 14.87
C SER A 45 6.10 -1.97 14.12
N SER A 46 6.37 -3.15 14.69
CA SER A 46 7.24 -4.20 14.12
C SER A 46 6.81 -4.67 12.74
N ASP A 47 5.50 -4.68 12.50
CA ASP A 47 4.85 -5.11 11.26
C ASP A 47 4.11 -3.92 10.64
N GLY A 48 4.60 -2.72 10.93
CA GLY A 48 3.99 -1.47 10.53
C GLY A 48 3.91 -1.34 9.02
N ILE A 49 2.76 -0.87 8.55
CA ILE A 49 2.49 -0.68 7.14
C ILE A 49 1.59 0.52 6.94
N GLY A 50 1.68 1.17 5.78
CA GLY A 50 0.82 2.31 5.50
C GLY A 50 0.95 2.87 4.10
N THR A 51 0.02 3.77 3.78
CA THR A 51 0.00 4.51 2.53
C THR A 51 0.10 6.00 2.82
N LEU A 52 1.14 6.64 2.30
CA LEU A 52 1.32 8.08 2.37
C LEU A 52 0.75 8.71 1.10
N LYS A 53 -0.20 9.62 1.28
CA LYS A 53 -0.78 10.46 0.22
C LYS A 53 -0.53 11.92 0.54
N VAL A 54 -0.45 12.75 -0.49
CA VAL A 54 -0.25 14.19 -0.28
C VAL A 54 -1.47 14.84 0.37
N THR A 55 -2.64 14.62 -0.24
CA THR A 55 -3.93 15.22 0.18
C THR A 55 -5.08 14.27 -0.11
N THR A 56 -6.19 14.40 0.62
CA THR A 56 -7.47 13.73 0.28
C THR A 56 -8.24 14.45 -0.82
N HIS A 57 -7.92 15.72 -1.06
CA HIS A 57 -8.62 16.58 -2.02
C HIS A 57 -7.60 17.23 -2.95
N PRO A 58 -7.23 16.57 -4.06
CA PRO A 58 -6.42 17.19 -5.11
C PRO A 58 -7.04 18.51 -5.61
N PRO A 59 -6.23 19.48 -6.05
CA PRO A 59 -4.77 19.43 -6.22
C PRO A 59 -3.99 19.62 -4.91
N TYR A 60 -2.72 19.21 -4.91
CA TYR A 60 -1.81 19.54 -3.79
C TYR A 60 -1.45 21.03 -3.76
N LYS A 61 -1.06 21.52 -2.58
CA LYS A 61 -0.76 22.93 -2.31
C LYS A 61 0.68 23.29 -2.67
N PRO A 62 0.92 24.52 -3.15
CA PRO A 62 2.27 25.00 -3.42
C PRO A 62 3.01 25.42 -2.13
N ASN A 63 4.30 25.74 -2.27
CA ASN A 63 5.18 26.27 -1.23
C ASN A 63 5.34 25.35 -0.01
N LYS A 64 5.56 24.06 -0.27
CA LYS A 64 5.86 23.06 0.75
C LYS A 64 7.32 22.64 0.65
N ASN A 65 7.97 22.49 1.80
CA ASN A 65 9.32 21.96 1.93
C ASN A 65 9.41 21.17 3.23
N CYS A 66 8.62 20.10 3.32
CA CYS A 66 8.47 19.31 4.53
C CYS A 66 9.34 18.06 4.50
N THR A 67 9.93 17.74 5.64
CA THR A 67 10.72 16.53 5.83
C THR A 67 9.83 15.46 6.44
N ILE A 68 9.78 14.28 5.85
CA ILE A 68 9.01 13.13 6.37
C ILE A 68 10.02 12.09 6.81
N ILE A 69 9.93 11.65 8.06
CA ILE A 69 10.80 10.63 8.63
C ILE A 69 9.92 9.47 9.08
N ILE A 70 10.11 8.29 8.48
CA ILE A 70 9.45 7.07 8.91
C ILE A 70 10.44 6.29 9.76
N LYS A 71 10.09 6.04 11.03
CA LYS A 71 10.96 5.39 12.01
C LYS A 71 10.43 3.99 12.34
N PRO A 72 11.14 2.94 11.91
CA PRO A 72 10.81 1.59 12.31
C PRO A 72 11.34 1.29 13.72
N PRO A 73 10.88 0.20 14.36
CA PRO A 73 11.52 -0.31 15.57
C PRO A 73 13.00 -0.64 15.32
N SER A 74 13.77 -0.77 16.41
CA SER A 74 15.18 -1.18 16.34
C SER A 74 15.37 -2.42 15.47
N ASP A 75 16.46 -2.43 14.71
CA ASP A 75 16.89 -3.54 13.84
C ASP A 75 15.99 -3.88 12.65
N ARG A 76 14.90 -3.12 12.45
CA ARG A 76 14.02 -3.25 11.28
C ARG A 76 14.39 -2.25 10.17
N GLY A 77 14.03 -2.61 8.95
CA GLY A 77 14.15 -1.76 7.77
C GLY A 77 12.78 -1.31 7.25
N ILE A 78 12.81 -0.42 6.27
CA ILE A 78 11.63 0.06 5.55
C ILE A 78 11.83 -0.18 4.06
N VAL A 79 10.85 -0.82 3.44
CA VAL A 79 10.66 -0.80 1.99
C VAL A 79 9.67 0.32 1.67
N LEU A 80 10.08 1.25 0.82
CA LEU A 80 9.21 2.29 0.27
C LEU A 80 8.94 2.00 -1.19
N SER A 81 7.68 1.79 -1.52
CA SER A 81 7.22 1.52 -2.88
C SER A 81 6.42 2.69 -3.43
N VAL A 82 6.86 3.21 -4.58
CA VAL A 82 6.22 4.32 -5.25
C VAL A 82 5.03 3.79 -6.06
N ARG A 83 3.81 4.23 -5.73
CA ARG A 83 2.58 3.79 -6.41
C ARG A 83 2.17 4.74 -7.52
N LYS A 84 2.20 6.04 -7.23
CA LYS A 84 1.86 7.10 -8.17
C LYS A 84 2.68 8.35 -7.85
N VAL A 85 3.19 9.02 -8.88
CA VAL A 85 3.77 10.36 -8.79
C VAL A 85 3.24 11.19 -9.95
N ASP A 86 2.59 12.28 -9.61
CA ASP A 86 1.99 13.24 -10.51
C ASP A 86 2.30 14.63 -9.94
N PHE A 87 3.49 15.13 -10.29
CA PHE A 87 3.99 16.43 -9.86
C PHE A 87 4.14 17.35 -11.07
N ARG A 88 4.01 18.66 -10.83
CA ARG A 88 4.27 19.67 -11.85
C ARG A 88 5.71 19.60 -12.32
N GLU A 89 5.85 19.68 -13.64
CA GLU A 89 7.12 19.61 -14.36
C GLU A 89 7.13 20.61 -15.52
N ARG A 90 8.32 21.05 -15.93
CA ARG A 90 8.48 21.92 -17.11
C ARG A 90 9.65 21.46 -17.95
N ARG A 91 9.40 21.03 -19.20
CA ARG A 91 10.43 20.59 -20.15
C ARG A 91 11.51 19.71 -19.50
N PHE A 92 11.08 18.66 -18.78
CA PHE A 92 11.93 17.67 -18.08
C PHE A 92 12.61 18.15 -16.78
N PHE A 93 12.32 19.35 -16.29
CA PHE A 93 12.72 19.77 -14.95
C PHE A 93 11.61 19.47 -13.94
N CYS A 94 11.95 18.74 -12.87
CA CYS A 94 11.07 18.55 -11.72
C CYS A 94 10.96 19.90 -10.96
N LEU A 95 9.85 20.62 -11.16
CA LEU A 95 9.57 21.83 -10.37
C LEU A 95 9.16 21.42 -8.96
N ASP A 96 8.21 20.49 -8.89
CA ASP A 96 7.80 19.83 -7.66
C ASP A 96 8.36 18.40 -7.65
N TYR A 97 8.75 17.92 -6.47
CA TYR A 97 9.43 16.64 -6.35
C TYR A 97 9.34 16.03 -4.96
N LEU A 98 9.59 14.72 -4.93
CA LEU A 98 9.91 13.97 -3.72
C LEU A 98 11.39 13.58 -3.77
N LYS A 99 12.14 13.83 -2.72
CA LYS A 99 13.52 13.31 -2.58
C LYS A 99 13.55 12.19 -1.55
N VAL A 100 14.20 11.09 -1.89
CA VAL A 100 14.46 9.95 -1.00
C VAL A 100 15.93 9.98 -0.60
N PHE A 101 16.20 10.06 0.69
CA PHE A 101 17.56 10.02 1.23
C PHE A 101 17.94 8.59 1.58
N HIS A 102 19.13 8.20 1.12
CA HIS A 102 19.77 6.95 1.51
C HIS A 102 20.65 7.17 2.73
N SER A 103 20.97 6.09 3.44
CA SER A 103 21.86 6.14 4.61
C SER A 103 23.34 6.28 4.27
N ASP A 104 23.74 5.97 3.04
CA ASP A 104 25.10 6.14 2.60
C ASP A 104 25.36 7.59 2.15
N LEU A 105 26.38 8.21 2.74
CA LEU A 105 26.78 9.59 2.48
C LEU A 105 27.35 9.80 1.07
N PHE A 106 27.71 8.71 0.37
CA PHE A 106 28.24 8.77 -1.00
C PHE A 106 27.15 8.62 -2.07
N THR A 107 25.94 8.19 -1.70
CA THR A 107 24.82 8.06 -2.62
C THR A 107 23.99 9.34 -2.61
N SER A 108 23.87 9.99 -3.77
CA SER A 108 23.01 11.16 -3.89
C SER A 108 21.54 10.78 -3.64
N PRO A 109 20.73 11.67 -3.03
CA PRO A 109 19.30 11.42 -2.85
C PRO A 109 18.61 11.18 -4.19
N SER A 110 17.71 10.20 -4.24
CA SER A 110 16.90 9.95 -5.43
C SER A 110 15.79 10.99 -5.51
N THR A 111 15.77 11.77 -6.60
CA THR A 111 14.69 12.73 -6.87
C THR A 111 13.64 12.08 -7.76
N ILE A 112 12.38 12.16 -7.34
CA ILE A 112 11.24 11.54 -8.00
C ILE A 112 10.25 12.62 -8.38
N CYS A 113 9.91 12.66 -9.67
CA CYS A 113 8.83 13.44 -10.26
C CYS A 113 8.22 12.64 -11.41
N ARG A 114 7.20 13.19 -12.10
CA ARG A 114 6.38 12.46 -13.06
C ARG A 114 7.21 11.78 -14.18
N PHE A 115 8.04 12.54 -14.89
CA PHE A 115 8.86 12.01 -16.00
C PHE A 115 9.80 10.85 -15.61
N GLN A 116 10.41 10.89 -14.42
CA GLN A 116 11.33 9.83 -13.97
C GLN A 116 10.58 8.53 -13.63
N PHE A 117 9.32 8.62 -13.21
CA PHE A 117 8.52 7.46 -12.82
C PHE A 117 7.96 6.68 -14.02
N ASP A 118 7.61 7.35 -15.11
CA ASP A 118 7.00 6.71 -16.30
C ASP A 118 7.97 5.80 -17.08
N LEU A 119 9.28 5.90 -16.84
CA LEU A 119 10.31 5.12 -17.52
C LEU A 119 10.76 3.87 -16.75
N GLU A 120 10.56 3.85 -15.44
CA GLU A 120 11.00 2.77 -14.53
C GLU A 120 9.81 2.29 -13.70
N GLU A 121 8.76 1.84 -14.38
CA GLU A 121 7.52 1.34 -13.75
C GLU A 121 7.86 0.53 -12.48
N LYS A 122 7.45 1.04 -11.31
CA LYS A 122 7.55 0.41 -9.99
C LYS A 122 8.91 0.52 -9.28
N VAL A 123 9.42 1.74 -9.18
CA VAL A 123 10.54 2.08 -8.29
C VAL A 123 10.20 1.74 -6.82
N SER A 124 11.12 1.02 -6.16
CA SER A 124 11.10 0.84 -4.72
C SER A 124 12.47 1.12 -4.12
N PHE A 125 12.48 1.54 -2.86
CA PHE A 125 13.68 1.86 -2.10
C PHE A 125 13.71 1.03 -0.83
N TYR A 126 14.91 0.69 -0.37
CA TYR A 126 15.11 0.02 0.90
C TYR A 126 16.07 0.82 1.77
N GLN A 127 15.73 0.93 3.05
CA GLN A 127 16.55 1.61 4.04
C GLN A 127 16.50 0.82 5.35
N LYS A 128 17.67 0.44 5.88
CA LYS A 128 17.76 -0.14 7.23
C LYS A 128 17.64 0.97 8.29
N GLY A 129 16.71 0.85 9.22
CA GLY A 129 16.41 1.93 10.16
C GLY A 129 15.57 3.06 9.53
N PRO A 130 15.65 4.30 10.08
CA PRO A 130 14.78 5.40 9.66
C PRO A 130 14.97 5.81 8.19
N LEU A 131 13.85 6.01 7.51
CA LEU A 131 13.80 6.51 6.13
C LEU A 131 13.40 7.98 6.11
N THR A 132 14.17 8.82 5.40
CA THR A 132 13.92 10.26 5.28
C THR A 132 13.54 10.65 3.86
N LEU A 133 12.45 11.40 3.74
CA LEU A 133 11.94 11.96 2.50
C LEU A 133 11.81 13.47 2.61
N VAL A 134 11.97 14.18 1.50
CA VAL A 134 11.64 15.61 1.40
C VAL A 134 10.57 15.80 0.35
N TYR A 135 9.42 16.32 0.78
CA TYR A 135 8.32 16.74 -0.08
C TYR A 135 8.45 18.22 -0.37
N HIS A 136 8.71 18.55 -1.64
CA HIS A 136 8.96 19.92 -2.07
C HIS A 136 7.98 20.34 -3.18
N THR A 137 7.35 21.50 -2.99
CA THR A 137 6.53 22.19 -4.00
C THR A 137 6.83 23.67 -4.00
N GLU A 138 6.87 24.28 -5.19
CA GLU A 138 7.17 25.70 -5.38
C GLU A 138 6.02 26.46 -6.10
N GLY A 139 6.05 27.78 -6.13
CA GLY A 139 5.15 28.60 -6.95
C GLY A 139 3.84 29.05 -6.29
N GLY A 140 2.89 29.55 -7.09
CA GLY A 140 1.61 30.11 -6.60
C GLY A 140 0.44 30.00 -7.57
N GLU A 141 0.61 29.26 -8.66
CA GLU A 141 -0.45 28.98 -9.63
C GLU A 141 -1.20 27.70 -9.26
N LEU A 142 -2.46 27.61 -9.69
CA LEU A 142 -3.31 26.44 -9.54
C LEU A 142 -2.69 25.26 -10.32
N SER A 143 -2.16 24.28 -9.60
CA SER A 143 -1.88 22.93 -10.11
C SER A 143 -3.19 22.16 -10.31
N PHE A 144 -3.19 21.16 -11.18
CA PHE A 144 -4.25 20.15 -11.28
C PHE A 144 -3.76 18.75 -10.87
N GLU A 145 -2.47 18.64 -10.58
CA GLU A 145 -1.77 17.41 -10.29
C GLU A 145 -2.12 16.88 -8.88
N GLU A 146 -2.11 15.56 -8.74
CA GLU A 146 -2.55 14.87 -7.52
C GLU A 146 -1.44 14.66 -6.48
N GLY A 147 -0.18 14.86 -6.85
CA GLY A 147 0.98 14.68 -5.98
C GLY A 147 1.46 13.23 -6.00
N PHE A 148 1.65 12.61 -4.84
CA PHE A 148 2.12 11.22 -4.77
C PHE A 148 1.22 10.31 -3.94
N THR A 149 1.34 9.01 -4.24
CA THR A 149 0.93 7.91 -3.36
C THR A 149 2.11 6.97 -3.19
N LEU A 150 2.53 6.76 -1.94
CA LEU A 150 3.60 5.85 -1.56
C LEU A 150 3.05 4.79 -0.62
N THR A 151 3.61 3.59 -0.68
CA THR A 151 3.41 2.56 0.33
C THR A 151 4.72 2.38 1.09
N PHE A 152 4.67 2.32 2.42
CA PHE A 152 5.80 1.88 3.23
C PHE A 152 5.44 0.58 3.95
N THR A 153 6.42 -0.31 4.03
CA THR A 153 6.30 -1.60 4.73
C THR A 153 7.54 -1.79 5.59
N VAL A 154 7.34 -2.07 6.88
CA VAL A 154 8.42 -2.45 7.80
C VAL A 154 8.81 -3.89 7.51
N VAL A 155 10.10 -4.13 7.37
CA VAL A 155 10.66 -5.44 7.02
C VAL A 155 11.75 -5.85 8.01
N SER A 156 11.94 -7.16 8.17
CA SER A 156 13.09 -7.72 8.90
C SER A 156 14.07 -8.37 7.92
N GLU A 157 15.36 -8.35 8.24
CA GLU A 157 16.40 -9.17 7.59
C GLU A 157 16.91 -10.26 8.54
N ASP A 158 16.36 -10.36 9.76
CA ASP A 158 16.79 -11.32 10.76
C ASP A 158 16.17 -12.69 10.50
N LEU A 159 17.02 -13.70 10.32
CA LEU A 159 16.58 -15.07 10.01
C LEU A 159 15.59 -15.62 11.05
N GLN A 160 15.75 -15.27 12.33
CA GLN A 160 14.86 -15.73 13.39
C GLN A 160 13.44 -15.14 13.28
N ASP A 161 13.32 -13.92 12.74
CA ASP A 161 12.02 -13.34 12.44
C ASP A 161 11.38 -14.00 11.22
N CYS A 162 12.20 -14.29 10.21
CA CYS A 162 11.81 -14.86 8.91
C CYS A 162 11.26 -16.29 8.95
N ILE A 163 11.54 -17.05 10.01
CA ILE A 163 11.10 -18.45 10.14
C ILE A 163 9.79 -18.59 10.91
N LYS A 164 9.18 -17.48 11.35
CA LYS A 164 7.87 -17.54 12.02
C LYS A 164 6.78 -17.98 11.03
N ASP A 165 5.75 -18.65 11.56
CA ASP A 165 4.70 -19.24 10.72
C ASP A 165 3.81 -18.21 10.00
N ASP A 166 3.82 -16.95 10.44
CA ASP A 166 3.02 -15.83 9.94
C ASP A 166 3.78 -14.90 8.99
N VAL A 167 5.05 -15.18 8.69
CA VAL A 167 5.88 -14.35 7.81
C VAL A 167 6.26 -15.03 6.48
N PHE A 168 6.50 -14.21 5.47
CA PHE A 168 6.97 -14.60 4.15
C PHE A 168 8.37 -14.06 3.94
N MET A 169 9.28 -14.93 3.51
CA MET A 169 10.63 -14.55 3.12
C MET A 169 10.66 -14.25 1.62
N CYS A 170 10.95 -12.99 1.29
CA CYS A 170 11.16 -12.48 -0.05
C CYS A 170 12.44 -13.06 -0.68
N ASP A 171 12.56 -13.00 -2.01
CA ASP A 171 13.73 -13.52 -2.73
C ASP A 171 15.02 -12.75 -2.38
N ASN A 172 14.90 -11.47 -2.03
CA ASN A 172 15.98 -10.63 -1.53
C ASN A 172 16.37 -10.88 -0.06
N GLY A 173 15.77 -11.86 0.61
CA GLY A 173 16.07 -12.24 2.00
C GLY A 173 15.39 -11.39 3.08
N ARG A 174 14.55 -10.42 2.69
CA ARG A 174 13.71 -9.67 3.64
C ARG A 174 12.46 -10.46 3.98
N CYS A 175 11.86 -10.13 5.12
CA CYS A 175 10.68 -10.83 5.62
C CYS A 175 9.56 -9.86 5.94
N ILE A 176 8.37 -10.23 5.47
CA ILE A 176 7.12 -9.47 5.57
C ILE A 176 6.01 -10.35 6.13
N SER A 177 4.90 -9.76 6.59
CA SER A 177 3.72 -10.55 6.96
C SER A 177 3.16 -11.34 5.76
N LYS A 178 2.73 -12.58 5.97
CA LYS A 178 2.06 -13.39 4.94
C LYS A 178 0.76 -12.76 4.42
N GLU A 179 0.15 -11.86 5.19
CA GLU A 179 -1.06 -11.13 4.78
C GLU A 179 -0.80 -10.17 3.60
N LEU A 180 0.47 -9.88 3.31
CA LEU A 180 0.92 -8.97 2.26
C LEU A 180 1.27 -9.70 0.96
N ILE A 181 1.01 -11.01 0.89
CA ILE A 181 1.21 -11.81 -0.31
C ILE A 181 0.04 -11.59 -1.27
N CYS A 182 0.35 -11.29 -2.54
CA CYS A 182 -0.64 -11.13 -3.60
C CYS A 182 -1.69 -10.04 -3.31
N ASP A 183 -1.27 -8.97 -2.65
CA ASP A 183 -2.10 -7.80 -2.35
C ASP A 183 -2.00 -6.70 -3.43
N GLY A 184 -1.18 -6.95 -4.46
CA GLY A 184 -0.94 -6.06 -5.57
C GLY A 184 0.05 -4.94 -5.26
N ARG A 185 0.80 -5.01 -4.15
CA ARG A 185 1.81 -4.02 -3.74
C ARG A 185 3.19 -4.66 -3.63
N ASN A 186 4.22 -3.86 -3.88
CA ASN A 186 5.61 -4.30 -3.73
C ASN A 186 6.07 -4.04 -2.29
N ASN A 187 5.67 -4.90 -1.38
CA ASN A 187 6.05 -4.93 0.02
C ASN A 187 7.47 -5.49 0.24
N CYS A 188 7.95 -6.40 -0.61
CA CYS A 188 9.32 -6.95 -0.52
C CYS A 188 10.38 -6.00 -1.08
N GLY A 189 10.00 -5.12 -2.01
CA GLY A 189 10.89 -4.29 -2.82
C GLY A 189 11.35 -4.97 -4.11
N ASP A 190 11.32 -6.30 -4.17
CA ASP A 190 11.66 -7.10 -5.36
C ASP A 190 10.45 -7.74 -6.06
N ARG A 191 9.23 -7.55 -5.55
CA ARG A 191 7.97 -8.12 -6.03
C ARG A 191 7.89 -9.65 -5.96
N SER A 192 8.74 -10.32 -5.20
CA SER A 192 8.71 -11.78 -5.06
C SER A 192 7.39 -12.31 -4.47
N GLU A 193 6.77 -11.56 -3.55
CA GLU A 193 5.45 -11.78 -2.96
C GLU A 193 4.28 -11.61 -3.96
N GLU A 194 4.52 -10.89 -5.04
CA GLU A 194 3.56 -10.68 -6.15
C GLU A 194 3.89 -11.56 -7.37
N SER A 195 4.87 -12.45 -7.25
CA SER A 195 5.31 -13.28 -8.36
C SER A 195 4.24 -14.32 -8.74
N HIS A 196 4.24 -14.72 -10.01
CA HIS A 196 3.34 -15.78 -10.47
C HIS A 196 3.58 -17.12 -9.76
N ALA A 197 4.78 -17.39 -9.24
CA ALA A 197 5.07 -18.61 -8.49
C ALA A 197 4.36 -18.64 -7.11
N VAL A 198 4.22 -17.46 -6.49
CA VAL A 198 3.54 -17.28 -5.20
C VAL A 198 2.04 -17.13 -5.41
N CYS A 199 1.61 -16.25 -6.32
CA CYS A 199 0.20 -15.92 -6.56
C CYS A 199 -0.53 -16.83 -7.55
N GLY A 200 0.20 -17.51 -8.44
CA GLY A 200 -0.37 -18.35 -9.50
C GLY A 200 -0.80 -19.76 -9.07
N LYS A 201 -0.77 -20.08 -7.76
CA LYS A 201 -1.12 -21.41 -7.24
C LYS A 201 -2.63 -21.68 -7.07
N ASN A 202 -3.49 -20.96 -7.79
CA ASN A 202 -4.93 -21.28 -7.86
C ASN A 202 -5.49 -21.20 -9.29
N ILE A 203 -5.06 -22.13 -10.16
CA ILE A 203 -5.86 -22.62 -11.29
C ILE A 203 -5.81 -24.14 -11.37
N ASN A 204 -6.38 -24.82 -10.37
CA ASN A 204 -6.91 -26.18 -10.54
C ASN A 204 -8.43 -26.12 -10.37
N PHE A 205 -9.11 -25.48 -11.32
CA PHE A 205 -10.52 -25.76 -11.51
C PHE A 205 -10.60 -27.20 -12.04
N LYS A 206 -11.01 -28.13 -11.19
CA LYS A 206 -11.63 -29.38 -11.66
C LYS A 206 -12.87 -28.99 -12.45
N PHE A 207 -12.69 -28.72 -13.74
CA PHE A 207 -13.77 -28.86 -14.71
C PHE A 207 -14.12 -30.35 -14.69
N LEU A 208 -15.22 -30.70 -14.02
CA LEU A 208 -16.21 -31.72 -14.39
C LEU A 208 -17.07 -32.12 -13.17
N SER A 209 -18.27 -31.55 -13.13
CA SER A 209 -19.55 -32.16 -12.72
C SER A 209 -20.51 -30.99 -12.53
N SER A 210 -21.52 -30.70 -13.33
CA SER A 210 -22.33 -31.50 -14.24
C SER A 210 -23.02 -30.52 -15.22
N VAL A 211 -22.67 -30.57 -16.50
CA VAL A 211 -23.37 -29.81 -17.55
C VAL A 211 -24.67 -30.54 -17.83
N LEU A 212 -25.73 -30.27 -17.08
CA LEU A 212 -27.10 -30.46 -17.53
C LEU A 212 -28.05 -29.54 -16.74
N VAL A 213 -28.74 -28.70 -17.52
CA VAL A 213 -30.01 -27.99 -17.24
C VAL A 213 -29.97 -26.78 -16.30
N PHE A 214 -29.94 -25.58 -16.88
CA PHE A 214 -31.11 -24.68 -17.03
C PHE A 214 -30.62 -23.28 -17.45
N TYR A 215 -30.49 -23.08 -18.76
CA TYR A 215 -30.57 -21.73 -19.32
C TYR A 215 -32.01 -21.27 -19.19
N SER A 216 -32.29 -20.28 -18.34
CA SER A 216 -32.94 -19.03 -18.76
C SER A 216 -33.21 -18.12 -17.56
N ILE A 217 -33.05 -16.81 -17.84
CA ILE A 217 -33.49 -15.62 -17.11
C ILE A 217 -32.52 -15.03 -16.06
N PHE A 218 -32.17 -13.76 -16.34
CA PHE A 218 -31.43 -12.75 -15.58
C PHE A 218 -29.90 -12.69 -15.73
N SER A 219 -29.52 -11.89 -16.73
CA SER A 219 -28.28 -11.14 -16.85
C SER A 219 -27.96 -10.32 -15.59
N VAL A 220 -26.86 -10.66 -14.91
CA VAL A 220 -26.08 -9.71 -14.10
C VAL A 220 -24.59 -10.05 -14.31
N PRO A 221 -23.74 -9.11 -14.76
CA PRO A 221 -22.31 -9.36 -14.83
C PRO A 221 -21.76 -9.31 -13.40
N VAL A 222 -21.40 -10.47 -12.84
CA VAL A 222 -20.71 -10.53 -11.54
C VAL A 222 -19.21 -10.51 -11.82
N ASN A 223 -18.57 -9.40 -11.47
CA ASN A 223 -17.13 -9.20 -11.52
C ASN A 223 -16.48 -9.96 -10.37
N TRP A 224 -15.71 -11.01 -10.66
CA TRP A 224 -15.06 -11.84 -9.63
C TRP A 224 -13.64 -11.35 -9.37
N ASN A 225 -13.46 -10.51 -8.35
CA ASN A 225 -12.17 -10.37 -7.66
C ASN A 225 -12.25 -11.16 -6.35
N PHE A 226 -11.57 -12.31 -6.30
CA PHE A 226 -11.43 -13.11 -5.07
C PHE A 226 -9.95 -13.31 -4.79
N HIS A 227 -9.43 -12.60 -3.80
CA HIS A 227 -8.20 -12.96 -3.09
C HIS A 227 -8.59 -13.18 -1.62
N GLN A 228 -8.51 -14.44 -1.17
CA GLN A 228 -8.73 -14.85 0.22
C GLN A 228 -7.38 -15.24 0.83
N ASN A 229 -6.96 -14.50 1.87
CA ASN A 229 -6.48 -15.03 3.15
C ASN A 229 -6.15 -13.86 4.09
N CYS A 230 -6.93 -13.73 5.16
CA CYS A 230 -6.60 -12.93 6.34
C CYS A 230 -7.00 -13.76 7.55
N SER A 231 -6.12 -13.84 8.55
CA SER A 231 -6.34 -14.58 9.78
C SER A 231 -5.99 -13.67 10.94
N VAL A 232 -7.00 -13.18 11.65
CA VAL A 232 -6.83 -12.72 13.04
C VAL A 232 -8.01 -13.23 13.88
N LEU A 233 -7.63 -14.05 14.88
CA LEU A 233 -8.38 -14.70 15.96
C LEU A 233 -9.24 -15.92 15.61
#